data_AF-A0A2V6YPQ3-F1
#
_entry.id   AF-A0A2V6YPQ3-F1
#
_cell.length_a   1.000
_cell.length_b   1.000
_cell.length_c   1.000
_cell.angle_alpha   90.00
_cell.angle_beta   90.00
_cell.angle_gamma   90.00
#
_symmetry.space_group_name_H-M   'P 1'
#
loop_
_entity.id
_entity.type
_entity.pdbx_description
1 polymer ?
#
loop_
_entity_poly.entity_id
_entity_poly.type
_entity_poly.pdbx_seq_one_letter_code
_entity_poly.pdbx_strand_id
1 'polypeptide(L)'
;MGRAPESGGALHPGRDASGATGRGRRRVKKTSGLKIFGQPDPGVPKDVHLVGRYALGVDWADGHGSIYPFDRLRLDCACGQCATLEALASEMTWPAEIKRTDEGLAVTWVDRHASLYPYLALRALCRCAGCTGGH
;
A
#
# COMPACT_ATOMS: atom_id res chain seq x y z
N MET A 1 70.90 -15.61 -5.50
CA MET A 1 70.59 -16.83 -6.29
C MET A 1 69.13 -16.72 -6.73
N GLY A 2 68.85 -16.80 -8.03
CA GLY A 2 67.48 -16.78 -8.64
C GLY A 2 67.04 -15.37 -9.11
N ARG A 3 67.27 -14.93 -10.35
CA ARG A 3 66.64 -15.26 -11.66
C ARG A 3 65.17 -14.81 -11.81
N ALA A 4 65.03 -13.74 -12.60
CA ALA A 4 64.07 -13.45 -13.69
C ALA A 4 62.55 -13.57 -13.46
N PRO A 5 61.77 -12.56 -13.90
CA PRO A 5 60.34 -12.63 -14.04
C PRO A 5 59.91 -12.96 -15.51
N GLU A 6 58.67 -13.42 -15.63
CA GLU A 6 57.76 -13.35 -16.79
C GLU A 6 58.04 -14.18 -18.04
N SER A 7 57.12 -15.10 -18.36
CA SER A 7 56.46 -15.15 -19.68
C SER A 7 55.39 -16.25 -19.69
N GLY A 8 54.18 -15.90 -20.14
CA GLY A 8 53.07 -16.84 -20.29
C GLY A 8 51.93 -16.18 -21.04
N GLY A 9 52.15 -15.84 -22.31
CA GLY A 9 51.09 -15.43 -23.21
C GLY A 9 50.26 -16.64 -23.67
N ALA A 10 48.96 -16.44 -23.84
CA ALA A 10 48.14 -17.27 -24.70
C ALA A 10 47.06 -16.38 -25.35
N LEU A 11 47.17 -16.25 -26.68
CA LEU A 11 46.14 -15.69 -27.54
C LEU A 11 44.97 -16.67 -27.60
N HIS A 12 43.74 -16.16 -27.46
CA HIS A 12 42.53 -16.89 -27.80
C HIS A 12 42.00 -16.42 -29.16
N PRO A 13 41.96 -17.27 -30.18
CA PRO A 13 41.16 -17.04 -31.38
C PRO A 13 39.81 -17.76 -31.25
N GLY A 14 38.88 -17.41 -32.13
CA GLY A 14 37.91 -18.38 -32.65
C GLY A 14 36.45 -18.11 -32.32
N ARG A 15 35.65 -18.12 -33.39
CA ARG A 15 34.25 -17.74 -33.49
C ARG A 15 33.44 -18.96 -33.86
N ASP A 16 32.29 -19.16 -33.20
CA ASP A 16 31.09 -19.92 -33.60
C ASP A 16 30.22 -20.12 -32.33
N ALA A 17 28.92 -20.33 -32.27
CA ALA A 17 27.87 -20.60 -33.25
C ALA A 17 26.50 -20.17 -32.64
N SER A 18 25.52 -19.97 -33.50
CA SER A 18 24.10 -19.82 -33.19
C SER A 18 23.52 -21.01 -32.40
N GLY A 19 22.63 -20.74 -31.44
CA GLY A 19 21.93 -21.80 -30.71
C GLY A 19 20.77 -21.33 -29.84
N ALA A 20 19.59 -21.33 -30.44
CA ALA A 20 18.35 -21.84 -29.85
C ALA A 20 17.80 -21.28 -28.51
N THR A 21 16.61 -20.70 -28.66
CA THR A 21 15.38 -20.99 -27.90
C THR A 21 15.18 -20.41 -26.49
N GLY A 22 14.14 -19.59 -26.39
CA GLY A 22 13.07 -19.88 -25.45
C GLY A 22 13.10 -19.12 -24.12
N ARG A 23 12.32 -18.03 -24.07
CA ARG A 23 11.27 -17.81 -23.05
C ARG A 23 10.55 -16.51 -23.36
N GLY A 24 9.53 -16.60 -24.22
CA GLY A 24 8.44 -15.64 -24.19
C GLY A 24 7.83 -15.74 -22.79
N ARG A 25 8.03 -14.70 -21.96
CA ARG A 25 7.30 -14.54 -20.71
C ARG A 25 5.82 -14.42 -21.09
N ARG A 26 5.08 -15.52 -20.97
CA ARG A 26 3.63 -15.52 -21.03
C ARG A 26 3.15 -14.58 -19.93
N ARG A 27 2.67 -13.40 -20.31
CA ARG A 27 1.86 -12.55 -19.44
C ARG A 27 0.63 -13.38 -19.07
N VAL A 28 0.64 -13.95 -17.88
CA VAL A 28 -0.56 -14.52 -17.28
C VAL A 28 -1.57 -13.39 -17.23
N LYS A 29 -2.59 -13.46 -18.09
CA LYS A 29 -3.78 -12.63 -17.94
C LYS A 29 -4.36 -13.02 -16.59
N LYS A 30 -4.35 -12.08 -15.63
CA LYS A 30 -4.97 -12.23 -14.31
C LYS A 30 -6.46 -12.46 -14.56
N THR A 31 -6.86 -13.73 -14.66
CA THR A 31 -8.25 -14.13 -14.72
C THR A 31 -8.82 -13.82 -13.36
N SER A 32 -9.51 -12.68 -13.28
CA SER A 32 -10.32 -12.26 -12.15
C SER A 32 -11.15 -13.45 -11.70
N GLY A 33 -10.97 -13.80 -10.43
CA GLY A 33 -11.66 -14.90 -9.77
C GLY A 33 -13.17 -14.79 -9.92
N LEU A 34 -13.78 -15.97 -9.84
CA LEU A 34 -15.20 -16.29 -9.88
C LEU A 34 -16.11 -15.17 -9.30
N LYS A 35 -16.86 -14.50 -10.20
CA LYS A 35 -17.91 -13.55 -9.84
C LYS A 35 -19.13 -14.32 -9.34
N ILE A 36 -19.27 -14.43 -8.02
CA ILE A 36 -20.57 -14.68 -7.41
C ILE A 36 -21.31 -13.33 -7.47
N PHE A 37 -22.48 -13.31 -8.12
CA PHE A 37 -23.28 -12.18 -8.57
C PHE A 37 -23.17 -10.86 -7.76
N GLY A 38 -22.77 -9.78 -8.45
CA GLY A 38 -23.25 -8.42 -8.17
C GLY A 38 -22.82 -7.71 -6.87
N GLN A 39 -21.83 -8.23 -6.14
CA GLN A 39 -21.41 -7.58 -4.89
C GLN A 39 -20.73 -6.20 -5.19
N PRO A 40 -21.11 -5.12 -4.49
CA PRO A 40 -20.50 -3.80 -4.67
C PRO A 40 -19.00 -3.83 -4.41
N ASP A 41 -18.23 -2.94 -5.06
CA ASP A 41 -16.79 -2.87 -4.85
C ASP A 41 -16.46 -2.55 -3.37
N PRO A 42 -15.65 -3.39 -2.70
CA PRO A 42 -15.41 -3.24 -1.26
C PRO A 42 -14.55 -2.00 -0.93
N GLY A 43 -13.85 -1.42 -1.90
CA GLY A 43 -13.01 -0.24 -1.73
C GLY A 43 -13.72 1.08 -1.95
N VAL A 44 -15.04 1.09 -2.21
CA VAL A 44 -15.79 2.33 -2.45
C VAL A 44 -16.44 2.82 -1.16
N PRO A 45 -16.08 4.01 -0.63
CA PRO A 45 -16.76 4.59 0.52
C PRO A 45 -18.12 5.16 0.12
N LYS A 46 -19.19 4.72 0.78
CA LYS A 46 -20.52 5.34 0.72
C LYS A 46 -20.57 6.61 1.55
N ASP A 47 -20.10 6.53 2.79
CA ASP A 47 -20.08 7.63 3.74
C ASP A 47 -18.76 7.71 4.51
N VAL A 48 -18.39 8.92 4.93
CA VAL A 48 -17.22 9.20 5.75
C VAL A 48 -17.60 10.24 6.79
N HIS A 49 -17.46 9.89 8.07
CA HIS A 49 -17.91 10.73 9.19
C HIS A 49 -16.95 10.68 10.37
N LEU A 50 -17.09 11.63 11.30
CA LEU A 50 -16.35 11.59 12.57
C LEU A 50 -17.07 10.67 13.56
N VAL A 51 -16.31 9.83 14.25
CA VAL A 51 -16.79 9.02 15.38
C VAL A 51 -16.29 9.66 16.67
N GLY A 52 -17.19 10.37 17.35
CA GLY A 52 -16.86 11.13 18.54
C GLY A 52 -15.71 12.11 18.28
N ARG A 53 -14.68 12.08 19.13
CA ARG A 53 -13.49 12.92 19.02
C ARG A 53 -12.19 12.14 18.88
N TYR A 54 -12.24 10.92 18.33
CA TYR A 54 -11.05 10.05 18.32
C TYR A 54 -10.83 9.26 17.02
N ALA A 55 -11.83 9.19 16.14
CA ALA A 55 -11.73 8.35 14.96
C ALA A 55 -12.55 8.86 13.77
N LEU A 56 -12.18 8.32 12.62
CA LEU A 56 -12.93 8.41 11.38
C LEU A 56 -13.75 7.13 11.17
N GLY A 57 -15.05 7.28 10.91
CA GLY A 57 -15.92 6.22 10.43
C GLY A 57 -15.97 6.21 8.91
N VAL A 58 -15.97 5.02 8.31
CA VAL A 58 -16.22 4.82 6.88
C VAL A 58 -17.24 3.71 6.70
N ASP A 59 -18.32 4.01 6.01
CA ASP A 59 -19.29 3.03 5.55
C ASP A 59 -18.98 2.67 4.09
N TRP A 60 -18.79 1.39 3.82
CA TRP A 60 -18.35 0.86 2.52
C TRP A 60 -19.55 0.45 1.65
N ALA A 61 -19.36 0.48 0.34
CA ALA A 61 -20.40 0.13 -0.62
C ALA A 61 -20.90 -1.31 -0.46
N ASP A 62 -20.00 -2.22 -0.06
CA ASP A 62 -20.28 -3.63 0.22
C ASP A 62 -21.01 -3.87 1.55
N GLY A 63 -21.37 -2.81 2.28
CA GLY A 63 -22.16 -2.87 3.51
C GLY A 63 -21.35 -2.97 4.79
N HIS A 64 -20.01 -2.99 4.74
CA HIS A 64 -19.20 -2.99 5.94
C HIS A 64 -19.02 -1.57 6.52
N GLY A 65 -18.89 -1.48 7.84
CA GLY A 65 -18.43 -0.28 8.54
C GLY A 65 -17.00 -0.46 9.05
N SER A 66 -16.21 0.62 9.06
CA SER A 66 -14.86 0.65 9.63
C SER A 66 -14.66 1.90 10.47
N ILE A 67 -13.94 1.76 11.58
CA ILE A 67 -13.53 2.88 12.44
C ILE A 67 -12.00 2.93 12.44
N TYR A 68 -11.45 4.08 12.07
CA TYR A 68 -10.02 4.35 11.98
C TYR A 68 -9.65 5.42 13.02
N PRO A 69 -9.04 5.02 14.16
CA PRO A 69 -8.56 5.98 15.15
C PRO A 69 -7.58 6.98 14.54
N PHE A 70 -7.69 8.25 14.90
CA PHE A 70 -6.84 9.30 14.32
C PHE A 70 -5.37 9.08 14.61
N ASP A 71 -5.02 8.65 15.83
CA ASP A 71 -3.64 8.30 16.18
C ASP A 71 -3.10 7.22 15.26
N ARG A 72 -3.92 6.21 14.95
CA ARG A 72 -3.52 5.11 14.09
C ARG A 72 -3.33 5.57 12.65
N LEU A 73 -4.28 6.34 12.12
CA LEU A 73 -4.15 6.97 10.80
C LEU A 73 -2.86 7.80 10.73
N ARG A 74 -2.58 8.60 11.76
CA ARG A 74 -1.39 9.45 11.82
C ARG A 74 -0.11 8.62 11.75
N LEU A 75 0.00 7.56 12.55
CA LEU A 75 1.16 6.66 12.56
C LEU A 75 1.29 5.85 11.26
N ASP A 76 0.18 5.52 10.61
CA ASP A 76 0.14 4.80 9.33
C ASP A 76 0.30 5.75 8.11
N CYS A 77 0.55 7.04 8.33
CA CYS A 77 0.78 8.01 7.26
C CYS A 77 1.97 7.60 6.38
N ALA A 78 1.79 7.63 5.06
CA ALA A 78 2.78 7.19 4.08
C ALA A 78 4.06 8.04 4.03
N CYS A 79 4.14 9.19 4.71
CA CYS A 79 5.32 10.05 4.72
C CYS A 79 6.52 9.45 5.46
N GLY A 80 6.34 8.36 6.21
CA GLY A 80 7.40 7.67 6.95
C GLY A 80 7.84 8.36 8.25
N GLN A 81 7.80 9.70 8.30
CA GLN A 81 8.16 10.47 9.50
C GLN A 81 7.17 10.27 10.64
N CYS A 82 5.89 10.08 10.33
CA CYS A 82 4.87 9.94 11.37
C CYS A 82 4.94 8.58 12.08
N ALA A 83 5.43 7.54 11.41
CA ALA A 83 5.56 6.21 11.99
C ALA A 83 6.62 6.14 13.12
N THR A 84 7.51 7.14 13.21
CA THR A 84 8.59 7.19 14.21
C THR A 84 8.29 8.14 15.37
N LEU A 85 7.08 8.69 15.45
CA LEU A 85 6.70 9.59 16.54
C LEU A 85 6.50 8.80 17.84
N GLU A 86 7.22 9.21 18.89
CA GLU A 86 7.11 8.60 20.22
C GLU A 86 5.82 9.05 20.97
N ALA A 87 5.31 10.23 20.63
CA ALA A 87 4.05 10.76 21.15
C ALA A 87 3.35 11.64 20.09
N LEU A 88 2.02 11.65 20.12
CA LEU A 88 1.18 12.46 19.24
C LEU A 88 0.52 13.59 20.02
N ALA A 89 0.71 14.83 19.58
CA ALA A 89 -0.06 15.96 20.09
C ALA A 89 -1.48 15.95 19.49
N SER A 90 -2.45 16.48 20.22
CA SER A 90 -3.86 16.53 19.79
C SER A 90 -4.05 17.22 18.43
N GLU A 91 -3.28 18.26 18.14
CA GLU A 91 -3.32 18.97 16.84
C GLU A 91 -2.85 18.10 15.66
N MET A 92 -2.00 17.11 15.92
CA MET A 92 -1.52 16.16 14.91
C MET A 92 -2.57 15.10 14.59
N THR A 93 -3.56 14.90 15.45
CA THR A 93 -4.58 13.85 15.34
C THR A 93 -5.99 14.41 15.22
N TRP A 94 -6.14 15.73 15.16
CA TRP A 94 -7.42 16.36 14.85
C TRP A 94 -7.51 16.75 13.37
N PRO A 95 -8.52 16.25 12.62
CA PRO A 95 -8.69 16.63 11.23
C PRO A 95 -9.22 18.07 11.13
N ALA A 96 -8.49 18.92 10.41
CA ALA A 96 -8.97 20.23 10.01
C ALA A 96 -9.87 20.14 8.77
N GLU A 97 -9.58 19.21 7.86
CA GLU A 97 -10.37 18.98 6.65
C GLU A 97 -10.29 17.50 6.23
N ILE A 98 -11.41 16.95 5.76
CA ILE A 98 -11.49 15.59 5.21
C ILE A 98 -12.13 15.69 3.82
N LYS A 99 -11.45 15.15 2.80
CA LYS A 99 -11.91 15.15 1.41
C LYS A 99 -11.83 13.76 0.82
N ARG A 100 -12.92 13.36 0.15
CA ARG A 100 -12.93 12.19 -0.74
C ARG A 100 -12.39 12.62 -2.10
N THR A 101 -11.34 11.96 -2.55
CA THR A 101 -10.74 12.14 -3.88
C THR A 101 -10.77 10.82 -4.64
N ASP A 102 -10.39 10.84 -5.91
CA ASP A 102 -10.24 9.61 -6.72
C ASP A 102 -9.07 8.74 -6.22
N GLU A 103 -8.00 9.36 -5.75
CA GLU A 103 -6.79 8.67 -5.25
C GLU A 103 -6.97 8.06 -3.86
N GLY A 104 -7.98 8.51 -3.10
CA GLY A 104 -8.24 8.05 -1.75
C GLY A 104 -8.86 9.12 -0.87
N LEU A 105 -8.81 8.88 0.45
CA LEU A 105 -9.24 9.84 1.44
C LEU A 105 -8.07 10.78 1.80
N ALA A 106 -8.21 12.05 1.44
CA ALA A 106 -7.29 13.10 1.81
C ALA A 106 -7.71 13.71 3.15
N VAL A 107 -6.79 13.75 4.10
CA VAL A 107 -7.00 14.36 5.42
C VAL A 107 -5.94 15.43 5.64
N THR A 108 -6.39 16.65 5.91
CA THR A 108 -5.54 17.73 6.39
C THR A 108 -5.74 17.86 7.90
N TRP A 109 -4.66 17.77 8.65
CA TRP A 109 -4.65 17.85 10.11
C TRP A 109 -4.47 19.31 10.58
N VAL A 110 -4.81 19.60 11.83
CA VAL A 110 -4.67 20.96 12.41
C VAL A 110 -3.21 21.42 12.41
N ASP A 111 -2.26 20.50 12.60
CA ASP A 111 -0.81 20.75 12.47
C ASP A 111 -0.34 21.04 11.04
N ARG A 112 -1.27 21.22 10.09
CA ARG A 112 -1.06 21.48 8.66
C ARG A 112 -0.49 20.31 7.88
N HIS A 113 -0.30 19.14 8.49
CA HIS A 113 0.12 17.96 7.77
C HIS A 113 -0.99 17.45 6.87
N ALA A 114 -0.62 16.93 5.69
CA ALA A 114 -1.55 16.31 4.76
C ALA A 114 -1.23 14.82 4.65
N SER A 115 -2.25 13.97 4.76
CA SER A 115 -2.14 12.53 4.58
C SER A 115 -3.15 12.06 3.53
N LEU A 116 -2.72 11.15 2.66
CA LEU A 116 -3.58 10.48 1.68
C LEU A 116 -3.66 9.00 2.03
N TYR A 117 -4.88 8.50 2.21
CA TYR A 117 -5.15 7.11 2.53
C TYR A 117 -5.90 6.45 1.36
N PRO A 118 -5.24 5.61 0.55
CA PRO A 118 -5.92 4.88 -0.52
C PRO A 118 -7.06 4.02 0.03
N TYR A 119 -8.23 4.06 -0.60
CA TYR A 119 -9.41 3.37 -0.05
C TYR A 119 -9.22 1.86 0.08
N LEU A 120 -8.54 1.22 -0.86
CA LEU A 120 -8.22 -0.21 -0.78
C LEU A 120 -7.30 -0.52 0.41
N ALA A 121 -6.38 0.39 0.75
CA ALA A 121 -5.51 0.22 1.90
C ALA A 121 -6.30 0.36 3.21
N LEU A 122 -7.16 1.38 3.32
CA LEU A 122 -8.08 1.50 4.46
C LEU A 122 -8.98 0.27 4.59
N ARG A 123 -9.55 -0.21 3.48
CA ARG A 123 -10.43 -1.37 3.46
C ARG A 123 -9.72 -2.65 3.90
N ALA A 124 -8.43 -2.81 3.57
CA ALA A 124 -7.62 -3.93 4.01
C ALA A 124 -7.37 -3.92 5.54
N LEU A 125 -7.41 -2.75 6.17
CA LEU A 125 -7.32 -2.60 7.63
C LEU A 125 -8.66 -2.79 8.36
N CYS A 126 -9.76 -3.03 7.62
CA CYS A 126 -11.08 -3.26 8.20
C CYS A 126 -11.04 -4.45 9.16
N ARG A 127 -11.42 -4.19 10.42
CA ARG A 127 -11.40 -5.16 11.52
C ARG A 127 -12.80 -5.56 12.01
N CYS A 128 -13.85 -5.30 11.24
CA CYS A 128 -15.22 -5.64 11.62
C CYS A 128 -15.41 -7.17 11.76
N ALA A 129 -16.47 -7.59 12.46
CA ALA A 129 -16.75 -9.00 12.71
C ALA A 129 -16.82 -9.86 11.44
N GLY A 130 -17.32 -9.30 10.33
CA GLY A 130 -17.37 -10.00 9.03
C GLY A 130 -16.00 -10.21 8.38
N CYS A 131 -14.99 -9.39 8.71
CA CYS A 131 -13.63 -9.50 8.18
C CYS A 131 -12.67 -10.23 9.13
N THR A 132 -12.89 -10.16 10.45
CA THR A 132 -12.04 -10.79 11.46
C THR A 132 -12.59 -12.11 12.01
N GLY A 133 -13.87 -12.42 11.77
CA GLY A 133 -14.59 -13.59 12.29
C GLY A 133 -14.45 -14.87 11.47
N GLY A 134 -13.22 -15.25 11.09
CA GLY A 134 -12.96 -16.53 10.45
C GLY A 134 -12.63 -17.64 11.46
N HIS A 135 -13.60 -18.51 11.75
CA HIS A 135 -13.37 -19.95 11.92
C HIS A 135 -14.48 -20.74 11.22
#